data_AF-A0A7V9LHN1-F1
#
_entry.id   AF-A0A7V9LHN1-F1
#
_cell.length_a   1.000
_cell.length_b   1.000
_cell.length_c   1.000
_cell.angle_alpha   90.00
_cell.angle_beta   90.00
_cell.angle_gamma   90.00
#
_symmetry.space_group_name_H-M   'P 1'
#
loop_
_entity.id
_entity.type
_entity.pdbx_description
1 polymer ?
#
loop_
_entity_poly.entity_id
_entity_poly.type
_entity_poly.pdbx_seq_one_letter_code
_entity_poly.pdbx_strand_id
1 'polypeptide(L)'
;MAALAALIGMLAIATTSSAHKRLFNTTATITLAKATASGQIGGSGACRANRTVILFEDKDPNVIGDTAEIGRTTSTATGAWSIPAQGSVKAGRIYNVLAKKKLVLKNSKHKHVCKSALSENVTGT
;
A
#
# COMPACT_ATOMS: atom_id res chain seq x y z
N MET A 1 -61.35 -34.94 -0.63
CA MET A 1 -60.61 -35.78 0.32
C MET A 1 -59.23 -36.00 -0.29
N ALA A 2 -58.27 -35.21 0.17
CA ALA A 2 -57.23 -35.61 1.14
C ALA A 2 -56.08 -36.29 0.38
N ALA A 3 -54.98 -35.56 0.16
CA ALA A 3 -53.78 -35.57 1.01
C ALA A 3 -52.82 -36.69 0.53
N LEU A 4 -51.49 -36.60 0.48
CA LEU A 4 -50.56 -35.81 1.27
C LEU A 4 -49.16 -35.96 0.60
N ALA A 5 -48.42 -34.86 0.50
CA ALA A 5 -46.98 -34.66 0.75
C ALA A 5 -45.84 -35.56 0.16
N ALA A 6 -44.67 -34.90 0.15
CA ALA A 6 -43.28 -35.36 0.00
C ALA A 6 -42.74 -35.31 -1.45
N LEU A 7 -41.58 -34.72 -1.74
CA LEU A 7 -40.44 -34.43 -0.88
C LEU A 7 -39.72 -33.17 -1.39
N ILE A 8 -39.71 -32.16 -0.52
CA ILE A 8 -38.74 -31.07 -0.48
C ILE A 8 -37.35 -31.70 -0.38
N GLY A 9 -36.40 -31.30 -1.23
CA GLY A 9 -35.00 -31.54 -0.92
C GLY A 9 -34.14 -31.81 -2.11
N MET A 10 -33.79 -30.75 -2.85
CA MET A 10 -32.47 -30.61 -3.47
C MET A 10 -32.28 -29.20 -4.06
N LEU A 11 -32.75 -28.15 -3.37
CA LEU A 11 -31.98 -26.90 -3.39
C LEU A 11 -30.82 -27.10 -2.43
N ALA A 12 -29.85 -27.92 -2.86
CA ALA A 12 -28.52 -27.87 -2.30
C ALA A 12 -28.01 -26.47 -2.63
N ILE A 13 -28.22 -25.54 -1.68
CA ILE A 13 -27.62 -24.22 -1.73
C ILE A 13 -26.13 -24.51 -1.82
N ALA A 14 -25.60 -24.38 -3.02
CA ALA A 14 -24.19 -24.30 -3.28
C ALA A 14 -23.71 -23.03 -2.56
N THR A 15 -23.49 -23.12 -1.26
CA THR A 15 -22.78 -22.09 -0.50
C THR A 15 -21.31 -22.26 -0.85
N THR A 16 -20.96 -21.98 -2.11
CA THR A 16 -19.61 -21.61 -2.46
C THR A 16 -19.36 -20.31 -1.71
N SER A 17 -18.86 -20.44 -0.49
CA SER A 17 -18.23 -19.35 0.26
C SER A 17 -17.04 -18.91 -0.61
N SER A 18 -17.28 -18.00 -1.54
CA SER A 18 -16.22 -17.38 -2.31
C SER A 18 -15.22 -16.79 -1.31
N ALA A 19 -13.95 -17.13 -1.45
CA ALA A 19 -12.93 -16.49 -0.65
C ALA A 19 -12.81 -15.04 -1.13
N HIS A 20 -13.39 -14.08 -0.40
CA HIS A 20 -13.40 -12.69 -0.83
C HIS A 20 -12.12 -11.96 -0.41
N LYS A 21 -11.65 -11.04 -1.27
CA LYS A 21 -10.50 -10.18 -0.99
C LYS A 21 -10.95 -8.73 -0.88
N ARG A 22 -10.78 -8.14 0.31
CA ARG A 22 -11.01 -6.72 0.51
C ARG A 22 -9.72 -5.95 0.25
N LEU A 23 -9.78 -5.02 -0.69
CA LEU A 23 -8.66 -4.16 -1.05
C LEU A 23 -8.91 -2.75 -0.50
N PHE A 24 -7.94 -2.24 0.24
CA PHE A 24 -7.94 -0.86 0.72
C PHE A 24 -6.97 -0.04 -0.10
N ASN A 25 -7.45 1.07 -0.66
CA ASN A 25 -6.58 2.05 -1.29
C ASN A 25 -5.78 2.79 -0.22
N THR A 26 -4.55 3.14 -0.57
CA THR A 26 -3.62 3.90 0.28
C THR A 26 -2.92 4.91 -0.59
N THR A 27 -2.60 6.06 -0.04
CA THR A 27 -1.81 7.11 -0.69
C THR A 27 -0.50 7.29 0.05
N ALA A 28 0.50 7.87 -0.61
CA ALA A 28 1.75 8.27 0.01
C ALA A 28 2.07 9.70 -0.43
N THR A 29 2.48 10.54 0.51
CA THR A 29 3.03 11.86 0.23
C THR A 29 4.51 11.88 0.54
N ILE A 30 5.24 12.77 -0.11
CA ILE A 30 6.66 13.01 0.12
C ILE A 30 6.91 14.52 0.18
N THR A 31 7.74 14.92 1.14
CA THR A 31 8.31 16.24 1.30
C THR A 31 9.81 16.07 1.39
N LEU A 32 10.54 16.84 0.58
CA LEU A 32 11.99 16.83 0.55
C LEU A 32 12.52 18.06 1.31
N ALA A 33 13.43 17.82 2.25
CA ALA A 33 14.29 18.81 2.86
C ALA A 33 15.75 18.42 2.59
N LYS A 34 16.68 19.39 2.61
CA LYS A 34 18.10 19.19 2.25
C LYS A 34 18.70 17.85 2.70
N ALA A 35 18.47 17.45 3.95
CA ALA A 35 19.03 16.23 4.53
C ALA A 35 18.00 15.13 4.83
N THR A 36 16.72 15.32 4.51
CA THR A 36 15.65 14.43 4.99
C THR A 36 14.50 14.38 4.00
N ALA A 37 14.05 13.17 3.68
CA ALA A 37 12.77 12.93 3.04
C ALA A 37 11.77 12.48 4.09
N SER A 38 10.57 13.06 4.09
CA SER A 38 9.52 12.71 5.05
C SER A 38 8.15 12.73 4.39
N GLY A 39 7.13 12.22 5.07
CA GLY A 39 5.77 12.28 4.53
C GLY A 39 4.77 11.47 5.34
N GLN A 40 3.64 11.17 4.70
CA GLN A 40 2.50 10.50 5.33
C GLN A 40 1.95 9.38 4.44
N ILE A 41 1.61 8.25 5.05
CA ILE A 41 0.80 7.20 4.41
C ILE A 41 -0.68 7.44 4.73
N GLY A 42 -1.49 7.66 3.70
CA GLY A 42 -2.94 7.81 3.82
C GLY A 42 -3.69 6.47 3.79
N GLY A 43 -4.89 6.47 4.36
CA GLY A 43 -5.79 5.31 4.41
C GLY A 43 -6.30 5.00 5.82
N SER A 44 -6.95 3.85 5.97
CA SER A 44 -7.44 3.37 7.27
C SER A 44 -6.27 3.12 8.25
N GLY A 45 -6.55 3.15 9.56
CA GLY A 45 -5.51 3.03 10.61
C GLY A 45 -4.59 1.82 10.43
N ALA A 46 -5.16 0.65 10.13
CA ALA A 46 -4.38 -0.57 9.89
C ALA A 46 -3.51 -0.51 8.62
N CYS A 47 -3.88 0.33 7.65
CA CYS A 47 -3.19 0.48 6.38
C CYS A 47 -2.05 1.50 6.38
N ARG A 48 -2.13 2.54 7.20
CA ARG A 48 -1.06 3.53 7.31
C ARG A 48 0.06 3.12 8.25
N ALA A 49 -0.25 2.34 9.28
CA ALA A 49 0.72 1.93 10.30
C ALA A 49 1.68 0.84 9.83
N ASN A 50 2.93 0.89 10.29
CA ASN A 50 3.94 -0.17 10.16
C ASN A 50 4.12 -0.65 8.71
N ARG A 51 4.19 0.29 7.77
CA ARG A 51 4.46 0.01 6.37
C ARG A 51 5.93 0.20 6.09
N THR A 52 6.55 -0.71 5.35
CA THR A 52 7.86 -0.44 4.75
C THR A 52 7.70 0.66 3.71
N VAL A 53 8.45 1.74 3.89
CA VAL A 53 8.49 2.90 3.00
C VAL A 53 9.88 2.95 2.38
N ILE A 54 9.95 3.06 1.05
CA ILE A 54 11.21 3.08 0.28
C ILE A 54 11.25 4.36 -0.54
N LEU A 55 12.31 5.14 -0.38
CA LEU A 55 12.61 6.32 -1.17
C LEU A 55 13.45 5.92 -2.38
N PHE A 56 13.04 6.37 -3.55
CA PHE A 56 13.77 6.21 -4.80
C PHE A 56 14.20 7.55 -5.36
N GLU A 57 15.38 7.58 -5.98
CA GLU A 57 15.85 8.63 -6.90
C GLU A 57 15.75 8.10 -8.32
N ASP A 58 15.17 8.90 -9.22
CA ASP A 58 15.20 8.66 -10.65
C ASP A 58 16.60 8.99 -11.20
N LYS A 59 17.28 8.00 -11.78
CA LYS A 59 18.64 8.17 -12.30
C LYS A 59 18.64 8.85 -13.66
N ASP A 60 17.73 8.45 -14.52
CA ASP A 60 17.48 9.04 -15.82
C ASP A 60 15.95 9.18 -16.03
N PRO A 61 15.40 10.41 -15.95
CA PRO A 61 13.96 10.63 -16.13
C PRO A 61 13.45 10.30 -17.54
N ASN A 62 14.34 10.04 -18.50
CA ASN A 62 13.99 9.59 -19.84
C ASN A 62 13.87 8.07 -19.95
N VAL A 63 14.35 7.32 -18.94
CA VAL A 63 14.33 5.85 -18.92
C VAL A 63 13.34 5.38 -17.87
N ILE A 64 12.22 4.83 -18.33
CA ILE A 64 11.16 4.34 -17.44
C ILE A 64 11.71 3.22 -16.54
N GLY A 65 11.68 3.46 -15.23
CA GLY A 65 12.04 2.47 -14.21
C GLY A 65 13.52 2.45 -13.83
N ASP A 66 14.33 3.38 -14.33
CA ASP A 66 15.72 3.54 -13.89
C ASP A 66 15.81 4.28 -12.55
N THR A 67 15.41 3.58 -11.48
CA THR A 67 15.38 4.13 -10.13
C THR A 67 16.40 3.48 -9.22
N ALA A 68 17.03 4.26 -8.33
CA ALA A 68 17.85 3.74 -7.25
C ALA A 68 17.19 3.94 -5.89
N GLU A 69 17.21 2.90 -5.06
CA GLU A 69 16.82 3.01 -3.66
C GLU A 69 17.83 3.87 -2.91
N ILE A 70 17.37 4.99 -2.35
CA ILE A 70 18.17 5.92 -1.54
C ILE A 70 18.08 5.59 -0.06
N GLY A 71 16.95 5.02 0.35
CA GLY A 71 16.77 4.63 1.73
C GLY A 71 15.41 4.01 1.99
N ARG A 72 15.28 3.50 3.20
CA ARG A 72 14.10 2.75 3.65
C ARG A 72 13.82 3.05 5.11
N THR A 73 12.54 3.10 5.44
CA THR A 73 12.07 3.22 6.81
C THR A 73 10.77 2.45 7.00
N THR A 74 10.20 2.53 8.21
CA THR A 74 8.88 2.01 8.52
C THR A 74 7.99 3.15 9.00
N SER A 75 6.76 3.24 8.49
CA SER A 75 5.82 4.26 8.95
C SER A 75 5.35 4.00 10.38
N THR A 76 5.14 5.07 11.14
CA THR A 76 4.61 5.02 12.50
C THR A 76 3.13 4.61 12.52
N ALA A 77 2.55 4.45 13.71
CA ALA A 77 1.13 4.14 13.89
C ALA A 77 0.18 5.16 13.21
N THR A 78 0.62 6.42 13.08
CA THR A 78 -0.15 7.48 12.43
C THR A 78 0.08 7.57 10.92
N GLY A 79 1.00 6.77 10.37
CA GLY A 79 1.38 6.81 8.95
C GLY A 79 2.58 7.68 8.64
N ALA A 80 3.11 8.40 9.63
CA ALA A 80 4.24 9.31 9.44
C ALA A 80 5.52 8.51 9.19
N TRP A 81 6.42 9.05 8.37
CA TRP A 81 7.70 8.42 8.07
C TRP A 81 8.78 9.46 7.79
N SER A 82 10.04 9.06 8.01
CA SER A 82 11.21 9.90 7.73
C SER A 82 12.41 9.02 7.37
N ILE A 83 13.17 9.45 6.36
CA ILE A 83 14.40 8.83 5.88
C ILE A 83 15.48 9.92 5.82
N PRO A 84 16.62 9.76 6.54
CA PRO A 84 17.77 10.63 6.33
C PRO A 84 18.29 10.40 4.90
N ALA A 85 18.35 11.46 4.10
CA ALA A 85 18.86 11.37 2.74
C ALA A 85 20.39 11.24 2.80
N GLN A 86 20.90 10.01 2.75
CA GLN A 86 22.34 9.76 2.69
C GLN A 86 22.89 10.41 1.42
N GLY A 87 23.72 11.44 1.57
CA GLY A 87 24.23 12.24 0.43
C GLY A 87 23.40 13.48 0.07
N SER A 88 22.41 13.85 0.90
CA SER A 88 21.48 14.97 0.71
C SER A 88 20.56 14.83 -0.50
N VAL A 89 19.39 15.47 -0.43
CA VAL A 89 18.52 15.66 -1.60
C VAL A 89 19.26 16.57 -2.58
N LYS A 90 19.47 16.11 -3.80
CA LYS A 90 20.18 16.86 -4.84
C LYS A 90 19.21 17.73 -5.61
N ALA A 91 19.57 18.99 -5.80
CA ALA A 91 18.79 19.92 -6.60
C ALA A 91 18.61 19.39 -8.04
N GLY A 92 17.40 19.48 -8.57
CA GLY A 92 17.05 19.05 -9.93
C GLY A 92 16.88 17.53 -10.13
N ARG A 93 17.14 16.70 -9.10
CA ARG A 93 16.86 15.25 -9.15
C ARG A 93 15.41 14.97 -8.78
N ILE A 94 14.85 13.91 -9.36
CA ILE A 94 13.45 13.49 -9.14
C ILE A 94 13.43 12.36 -8.12
N TYR A 95 12.52 12.46 -7.16
CA TYR A 95 12.32 11.47 -6.10
C TYR A 95 10.87 11.03 -6.03
N ASN A 96 10.66 9.77 -5.67
CA ASN A 96 9.35 9.25 -5.31
C ASN A 96 9.46 8.25 -4.15
N VAL A 97 8.32 7.95 -3.53
CA VAL A 97 8.27 7.00 -2.44
C VAL A 97 7.27 5.87 -2.71
N LEU A 98 7.68 4.64 -2.42
CA LEU A 98 6.83 3.47 -2.41
C LEU A 98 6.61 2.99 -0.99
N ALA A 99 5.36 2.95 -0.57
CA ALA A 99 4.97 2.22 0.62
C ALA A 99 4.39 0.85 0.24
N LYS A 100 5.03 -0.21 0.71
CA LYS A 100 4.76 -1.60 0.29
C LYS A 100 3.37 -2.06 0.67
N LYS A 101 2.76 -2.87 -0.20
CA LYS A 101 1.51 -3.59 0.05
C LYS A 101 1.57 -4.31 1.40
N LYS A 102 0.48 -4.21 2.18
CA LYS A 102 0.38 -4.81 3.51
C LYS A 102 -0.83 -5.73 3.60
N LEU A 103 -0.66 -6.90 4.19
CA LEU A 103 -1.75 -7.79 4.55
C LEU A 103 -2.19 -7.45 5.99
N VAL A 104 -3.45 -7.05 6.16
CA VAL A 104 -4.01 -6.65 7.46
C VAL A 104 -4.64 -7.83 8.17
N LEU A 105 -5.35 -8.68 7.41
CA LEU A 105 -6.04 -9.84 7.95
C LEU A 105 -5.96 -10.98 6.93
N LYS A 106 -5.75 -12.19 7.43
CA LYS A 106 -5.80 -13.43 6.66
C LYS A 106 -6.48 -14.50 7.49
N ASN A 107 -7.59 -15.04 6.99
CA ASN A 107 -8.20 -16.27 7.49
C ASN A 107 -8.58 -17.16 6.30
N SER A 108 -9.20 -18.31 6.58
CA SER A 108 -9.62 -19.28 5.56
C SER A 108 -10.70 -18.76 4.62
N LYS A 109 -11.46 -17.72 5.01
CA LYS A 109 -12.63 -17.21 4.27
C LYS A 109 -12.38 -15.88 3.56
N HIS A 110 -11.43 -15.05 4.02
CA HIS A 110 -11.13 -13.77 3.39
C HIS A 110 -9.73 -13.23 3.72
N LYS A 111 -9.30 -12.25 2.90
CA LYS A 111 -8.04 -11.51 3.05
C LYS A 111 -8.28 -10.01 2.94
N HIS A 112 -7.70 -9.24 3.87
CA HIS A 112 -7.73 -7.78 3.85
C HIS A 112 -6.35 -7.25 3.49
N VAL A 113 -6.26 -6.50 2.40
CA VAL A 113 -4.98 -6.05 1.84
C VAL A 113 -5.02 -4.55 1.63
N CYS A 114 -4.07 -3.84 2.20
CA CYS A 114 -3.74 -2.48 1.81
C CYS A 114 -2.87 -2.54 0.57
N LYS A 115 -3.28 -1.89 -0.51
CA LYS A 115 -2.50 -1.81 -1.75
C LYS A 115 -1.16 -1.12 -1.51
N SER A 116 -0.21 -1.24 -2.43
CA SER A 116 0.94 -0.32 -2.42
C SER A 116 0.46 1.12 -2.57
N ALA A 117 1.23 2.07 -2.06
CA ALA A 117 1.04 3.48 -2.36
C ALA A 117 2.33 4.03 -2.97
N LEU A 118 2.20 4.70 -4.11
CA LEU A 118 3.26 5.47 -4.73
C LEU A 118 2.92 6.95 -4.54
N SER A 119 3.91 7.79 -4.26
CA SER A 119 3.71 9.24 -4.31
C SER A 119 3.78 9.76 -5.73
N GLU A 120 3.42 11.04 -5.89
CA GLU A 120 3.87 11.81 -7.04
C GLU A 120 5.40 11.97 -7.03
N ASN A 121 5.95 12.29 -8.19
CA ASN A 121 7.34 12.66 -8.36
C ASN A 121 7.56 14.07 -7.79
N VAL A 122 8.61 14.24 -6.99
CA VAL A 122 8.99 15.54 -6.42
C VAL A 122 10.44 15.85 -6.77
N THR A 123 10.68 17.05 -7.27
CA THR A 123 12.01 17.53 -7.61
C THR A 123 12.70 18.07 -6.37
N GLY A 124 13.96 17.67 -6.15
CA GLY A 124 14.79 18.24 -5.10
C GLY A 124 15.09 19.72 -5.36
N THR A 125 14.98 20.55 -4.32
CA THR A 125 15.27 21.99 -4.32
C THR A 125 16.49 22.31 -3.48
#